data_AF-A0A7X1IM76-F1
#
_entry.id   AF-A0A7X1IM76-F1
#
_cell.length_a   1.000
_cell.length_b   1.000
_cell.length_c   1.000
_cell.angle_alpha   90.00
_cell.angle_beta   90.00
_cell.angle_gamma   90.00
#
_symmetry.space_group_name_H-M   'P 1'
#
loop_
_entity.id
_entity.type
_entity.pdbx_description
1 polymer ?
#
loop_
_entity_poly.entity_id
_entity_poly.type
_entity_poly.pdbx_seq_one_letter_code
_entity_poly.pdbx_strand_id
1 'polypeptide(L)'
;MRVEDALYFGFFTCFWLDPLTNYWELGYVVNRYALNVTTWGPYFPGWNSPDSSSQAVTIFAAGGLAWGLGPVWILIPWAIVRRLTENRPHWGMYRVLVVALLGSALAELILEAPWALTGTYRWRVGGSWDLFAGHWYHVPLFEIALASIVFSVPVVMLLYRAQRKETEVWPLRGSSSTGLRLLAASGFTQALTVVYLFSLSVAVAFSPVHVPADTPPYLLP
;
A
#
# COMPACT_ATOMS: atom_id res chain seq x y z
N MET A 1 -23.56 4.19 -8.66
CA MET A 1 -22.25 3.57 -8.37
C MET A 1 -22.05 3.56 -6.88
N ARG A 2 -21.65 2.42 -6.30
CA ARG A 2 -21.33 2.35 -4.87
C ARG A 2 -19.95 2.96 -4.63
N VAL A 3 -19.68 3.40 -3.41
CA VAL A 3 -18.41 4.05 -3.09
C VAL A 3 -17.26 3.06 -3.21
N GLU A 4 -17.51 1.84 -2.77
CA GLU A 4 -16.60 0.71 -2.82
C GLU A 4 -16.15 0.43 -4.26
N ASP A 5 -17.06 0.45 -5.24
CA ASP A 5 -16.74 0.25 -6.66
C ASP A 5 -15.78 1.34 -7.18
N ALA A 6 -16.03 2.59 -6.79
CA ALA A 6 -15.22 3.72 -7.23
C ALA A 6 -13.81 3.70 -6.63
N LEU A 7 -13.70 3.31 -5.36
CA LEU A 7 -12.42 3.17 -4.66
C LEU A 7 -11.63 1.96 -5.17
N TYR A 8 -12.30 0.84 -5.49
CA TYR A 8 -11.68 -0.30 -6.14
C TYR A 8 -11.06 0.09 -7.48
N PHE A 9 -11.83 0.78 -8.32
CA PHE A 9 -11.35 1.27 -9.61
C PHE A 9 -10.15 2.21 -9.43
N GLY A 10 -10.23 3.15 -8.48
CA GLY A 10 -9.14 4.06 -8.18
C GLY A 10 -7.84 3.36 -7.80
N PHE A 11 -7.90 2.34 -6.95
CA PHE A 11 -6.71 1.57 -6.58
C PHE A 11 -6.15 0.75 -7.73
N PHE A 12 -7.01 0.13 -8.53
CA PHE A 12 -6.55 -0.62 -9.69
C PHE A 12 -5.74 0.26 -10.65
N THR A 13 -6.09 1.55 -10.77
CA THR A 13 -5.31 2.50 -11.56
C THR A 13 -3.99 2.93 -10.94
N CYS A 14 -3.69 2.57 -9.69
CA CYS A 14 -2.44 2.98 -9.02
C CYS A 14 -1.20 2.18 -9.46
N PHE A 15 -1.35 1.13 -10.28
CA PHE A 15 -0.24 0.26 -10.68
C PHE A 15 0.93 1.01 -11.33
N TRP A 16 0.68 2.13 -12.02
CA TRP A 16 1.74 2.90 -12.67
C TRP A 16 2.62 3.65 -11.65
N LEU A 17 2.18 3.80 -10.41
CA LEU A 17 2.94 4.45 -9.33
C LEU A 17 3.97 3.51 -8.69
N ASP A 18 3.91 2.20 -8.98
CA ASP A 18 4.73 1.17 -8.36
C ASP A 18 6.25 1.49 -8.30
N PRO A 19 6.88 2.05 -9.35
CA PRO A 19 8.30 2.41 -9.29
C PRO A 19 8.67 3.40 -8.19
N LEU A 20 7.73 4.19 -7.67
CA LEU A 20 8.00 5.16 -6.59
C LEU A 20 8.53 4.50 -5.31
N THR A 21 8.27 3.21 -5.11
CA THR A 21 8.93 2.41 -4.05
C THR A 21 10.45 2.55 -4.07
N ASN A 22 11.02 2.57 -5.28
CA ASN A 22 12.45 2.61 -5.53
C ASN A 22 12.95 4.03 -5.84
N TYR A 23 12.21 5.10 -5.52
CA TYR A 23 12.51 6.46 -6.00
C TYR A 23 13.92 6.98 -5.64
N TRP A 24 14.40 6.70 -4.42
CA TRP A 24 15.77 7.05 -4.00
C TRP A 24 16.73 5.87 -3.93
N GLU A 25 16.24 4.73 -3.46
CA GLU A 25 17.04 3.53 -3.26
C GLU A 25 16.20 2.32 -3.66
N LEU A 26 16.84 1.26 -4.14
CA LEU A 26 16.15 0.01 -4.42
C LEU A 26 15.65 -0.59 -3.10
N GLY A 27 14.33 -0.69 -2.93
CA GLY A 27 13.69 -1.26 -1.74
C GLY A 27 13.47 -2.77 -1.83
N TYR A 28 13.24 -3.27 -3.05
CA TYR A 28 12.92 -4.68 -3.29
C TYR A 28 13.88 -5.31 -4.30
N VAL A 29 14.17 -6.59 -4.10
CA VAL A 29 14.79 -7.44 -5.12
C VAL A 29 13.74 -8.43 -5.60
N VAL A 30 13.38 -8.33 -6.87
CA VAL A 30 12.36 -9.18 -7.50
C VAL A 30 12.97 -10.49 -7.98
N ASN A 31 12.14 -11.54 -8.04
CA ASN A 31 12.55 -12.82 -8.58
C ASN A 31 12.91 -12.71 -10.06
N ARG A 32 14.15 -13.09 -10.42
CA ARG A 32 14.64 -13.02 -11.80
C ARG A 32 13.92 -13.95 -12.78
N TYR A 33 13.23 -14.98 -12.30
CA TYR A 33 12.42 -15.89 -13.11
C TYR A 33 10.97 -15.43 -13.27
N ALA A 34 10.58 -14.32 -12.64
CA ALA A 34 9.25 -13.74 -12.83
C ALA A 34 9.14 -12.98 -14.17
N LEU A 35 7.90 -12.70 -14.57
CA LEU A 35 7.62 -11.85 -15.73
C LEU A 35 7.91 -10.38 -15.38
N ASN A 36 9.14 -9.99 -15.66
CA ASN A 36 9.71 -8.68 -15.36
C ASN A 36 9.74 -7.80 -16.61
N VAL A 37 9.53 -6.50 -16.41
CA VAL A 37 9.83 -5.46 -17.41
C VAL A 37 10.77 -4.44 -16.83
N THR A 38 11.43 -3.67 -17.69
CA THR A 38 12.22 -2.52 -17.27
C THR A 38 11.33 -1.52 -16.52
N THR A 39 11.85 -0.99 -15.42
CA THR A 39 11.16 0.06 -14.68
C THR A 39 10.92 1.30 -15.54
N TRP A 40 9.77 1.96 -15.36
CA TRP A 40 9.52 3.30 -15.88
C TRP A 40 9.78 4.40 -14.85
N GLY A 41 10.39 4.05 -13.70
CA GLY A 41 10.85 4.96 -12.65
C GLY A 41 11.59 6.21 -13.16
N PRO A 42 12.60 6.08 -14.04
CA PRO A 42 13.38 7.22 -14.56
C PRO A 42 12.58 8.31 -15.28
N TYR A 43 11.34 8.03 -15.68
CA TYR A 43 10.46 9.02 -16.30
C TYR A 43 9.68 9.86 -15.27
N PHE A 44 9.74 9.51 -13.99
CA PHE A 44 9.20 10.35 -12.91
C PHE A 44 10.10 11.58 -12.68
N PRO A 45 9.51 12.79 -12.58
CA PRO A 45 10.27 13.98 -12.27
C PRO A 45 11.04 13.84 -10.94
N GLY A 46 12.34 14.14 -10.97
CA GLY A 46 13.20 14.12 -9.78
C GLY A 46 13.68 12.74 -9.35
N TRP A 47 13.45 11.69 -10.15
CA TRP A 47 13.95 10.33 -9.90
C TRP A 47 15.46 10.34 -9.63
N ASN A 48 15.88 9.66 -8.55
CA ASN A 48 17.28 9.65 -8.11
C ASN A 48 17.79 8.25 -7.73
N SER A 49 17.07 7.19 -8.11
CA SER A 49 17.46 5.82 -7.79
C SER A 49 18.67 5.37 -8.59
N PRO A 50 19.66 4.72 -7.96
CA PRO A 50 20.83 4.19 -8.65
C PRO A 50 20.47 3.02 -9.58
N ASP A 51 21.30 2.85 -10.63
CA ASP A 51 21.25 1.71 -11.56
C ASP A 51 19.87 1.39 -12.13
N SER A 52 19.10 2.42 -12.47
CA SER A 52 17.72 2.29 -12.96
C SER A 52 17.56 1.41 -14.20
N SER A 53 18.61 1.24 -15.01
CA SER A 53 18.64 0.33 -16.16
C SER A 53 18.58 -1.14 -15.78
N SER A 54 19.00 -1.49 -14.55
CA SER A 54 18.93 -2.86 -14.00
C SER A 54 17.68 -3.12 -13.16
N GLN A 55 16.89 -2.07 -12.87
CA GLN A 55 15.69 -2.22 -12.08
C GLN A 55 14.54 -2.79 -12.91
N ALA A 56 13.83 -3.74 -12.30
CA ALA A 56 12.72 -4.42 -12.90
C ALA A 56 11.43 -4.21 -12.11
N VAL A 57 10.32 -4.19 -12.83
CA VAL A 57 8.96 -4.23 -12.27
C VAL A 57 8.32 -5.55 -12.67
N THR A 58 7.77 -6.28 -11.71
CA THR A 58 7.10 -7.55 -11.98
C THR A 58 5.62 -7.32 -12.28
N ILE A 59 5.28 -7.12 -13.57
CA ILE A 59 3.93 -6.71 -14.02
C ILE A 59 2.83 -7.59 -13.47
N PHE A 60 3.03 -8.92 -13.41
CA PHE A 60 2.00 -9.86 -12.97
C PHE A 60 2.10 -10.27 -11.50
N ALA A 61 3.10 -9.82 -10.74
CA ALA A 61 3.20 -10.14 -9.31
C ALA A 61 3.20 -8.86 -8.49
N ALA A 62 4.39 -8.30 -8.22
CA ALA A 62 4.58 -7.14 -7.36
C ALA A 62 3.87 -5.88 -7.86
N GLY A 63 3.74 -5.69 -9.18
CA GLY A 63 2.98 -4.57 -9.76
C GLY A 63 1.49 -4.88 -9.87
N GLY A 64 1.07 -5.57 -10.93
CA GLY A 64 -0.34 -5.64 -11.33
C GLY A 64 -1.26 -6.44 -10.39
N LEU A 65 -0.84 -7.62 -9.91
CA LEU A 65 -1.69 -8.43 -9.00
C LEU A 65 -1.76 -7.82 -7.60
N ALA A 66 -0.64 -7.29 -7.08
CA ALA A 66 -0.62 -6.62 -5.78
C ALA A 66 -1.57 -5.40 -5.75
N TRP A 67 -1.53 -4.55 -6.78
CA TRP A 67 -2.47 -3.41 -6.88
C TRP A 67 -3.93 -3.84 -7.12
N GLY A 68 -4.17 -5.03 -7.67
CA GLY A 68 -5.49 -5.66 -7.71
C GLY A 68 -6.02 -6.08 -6.33
N LEU A 69 -5.13 -6.38 -5.37
CA LEU A 69 -5.45 -6.63 -3.96
C LEU A 69 -5.46 -5.34 -3.11
N GLY A 70 -4.84 -4.27 -3.61
CA GLY A 70 -4.81 -2.94 -2.99
C GLY A 70 -6.15 -2.40 -2.45
N PRO A 71 -7.32 -2.70 -3.04
CA PRO A 71 -8.61 -2.33 -2.46
C PRO A 71 -8.82 -2.80 -1.02
N VAL A 72 -8.19 -3.91 -0.60
CA VAL A 72 -8.28 -4.42 0.78
C VAL A 72 -7.82 -3.37 1.81
N TRP A 73 -6.80 -2.57 1.47
CA TRP A 73 -6.27 -1.50 2.33
C TRP A 73 -7.28 -0.41 2.68
N ILE A 74 -8.30 -0.19 1.85
CA ILE A 74 -9.40 0.74 2.15
C ILE A 74 -10.65 0.02 2.62
N LEU A 75 -10.97 -1.15 2.05
CA LEU A 75 -12.22 -1.87 2.35
C LEU A 75 -12.27 -2.38 3.79
N ILE A 76 -11.14 -2.77 4.38
CA ILE A 76 -11.08 -3.21 5.77
C ILE A 76 -11.35 -2.07 6.75
N PRO A 77 -10.62 -0.94 6.74
CA PRO A 77 -10.94 0.17 7.63
C PRO A 77 -12.34 0.72 7.34
N TRP A 78 -12.83 0.66 6.08
CA TRP A 78 -14.20 1.02 5.73
C TRP A 78 -15.24 0.14 6.44
N ALA A 79 -15.09 -1.18 6.35
CA ALA A 79 -15.98 -2.15 6.99
C ALA A 79 -15.96 -1.99 8.52
N ILE A 80 -14.79 -1.78 9.11
CA ILE A 80 -14.62 -1.56 10.56
C ILE A 80 -15.37 -0.30 10.98
N VAL A 81 -15.16 0.84 10.30
CA VAL A 81 -15.81 2.10 10.64
C VAL A 81 -17.32 1.94 10.57
N ARG A 82 -17.83 1.37 9.47
CA ARG A 82 -19.26 1.16 9.28
C ARG A 82 -19.87 0.28 10.36
N ARG A 83 -19.22 -0.85 10.68
CA ARG A 83 -19.72 -1.77 11.71
C ARG A 83 -19.68 -1.12 13.09
N LEU A 84 -18.65 -0.37 13.42
CA LEU A 84 -18.50 0.26 14.74
C LEU A 84 -19.45 1.44 14.92
N THR A 85 -19.68 2.27 13.90
CA THR A 85 -20.63 3.39 14.02
C THR A 85 -22.08 2.91 14.09
N GLU A 86 -22.43 1.81 13.41
CA GLU A 86 -23.75 1.17 13.50
C GLU A 86 -23.97 0.50 14.88
N ASN A 87 -23.01 -0.27 15.38
CA ASN A 87 -23.21 -1.07 16.61
C ASN A 87 -22.75 -0.39 17.90
N ARG A 88 -21.87 0.62 17.80
CA ARG A 88 -21.27 1.34 18.94
C ARG A 88 -21.34 2.86 18.71
N PRO A 89 -22.54 3.45 18.58
CA PRO A 89 -22.72 4.86 18.24
C PRO A 89 -22.19 5.85 19.30
N HIS A 90 -21.88 5.37 20.51
CA HIS A 90 -21.26 6.16 21.58
C HIS A 90 -19.73 6.24 21.45
N TRP A 91 -19.11 5.47 20.56
CA TRP A 91 -17.67 5.53 20.35
C TRP A 91 -17.29 6.81 19.60
N GLY A 92 -16.31 7.52 20.17
CA GLY A 92 -15.67 8.65 19.52
C GLY A 92 -14.72 8.20 18.41
N MET A 93 -14.40 9.14 17.52
CA MET A 93 -13.54 8.91 16.33
C MET A 93 -12.20 8.26 16.69
N TYR A 94 -11.58 8.64 17.81
CA TYR A 94 -10.30 8.08 18.24
C TYR A 94 -10.34 6.57 18.48
N ARG A 95 -11.39 6.07 19.16
CA ARG A 95 -11.53 4.62 19.42
C ARG A 95 -11.76 3.85 18.12
N VAL A 96 -12.57 4.40 17.23
CA VAL A 96 -12.81 3.83 15.90
C VAL A 96 -11.50 3.79 15.10
N LEU A 97 -10.72 4.87 15.14
CA LEU A 97 -9.42 4.96 14.45
C LEU A 97 -8.44 3.91 14.96
N VAL A 98 -8.28 3.75 16.27
CA VAL A 98 -7.38 2.74 16.85
C VAL A 98 -7.77 1.34 16.39
N VAL A 99 -9.06 0.98 16.41
CA VAL A 99 -9.49 -0.35 15.95
C VAL A 99 -9.29 -0.52 14.43
N ALA A 100 -9.54 0.52 13.64
CA ALA A 100 -9.30 0.48 12.21
C ALA A 100 -7.81 0.32 11.86
N LEU A 101 -6.93 1.00 12.60
CA LEU A 101 -5.47 0.86 12.44
C LEU A 101 -5.00 -0.55 12.80
N LEU A 102 -5.42 -1.09 13.95
CA LEU A 102 -5.06 -2.44 14.36
C LEU A 102 -5.62 -3.51 13.40
N GLY A 103 -6.85 -3.33 12.94
CA GLY A 103 -7.47 -4.24 11.97
C GLY A 103 -6.77 -4.21 10.62
N SER A 104 -6.33 -3.04 10.16
CA SER A 104 -5.60 -2.91 8.90
C SER A 104 -4.18 -3.44 9.01
N ALA A 105 -3.48 -3.20 10.12
CA ALA A 105 -2.15 -3.78 10.37
C ALA A 105 -2.18 -5.30 10.42
N LEU A 106 -3.21 -5.88 11.05
CA LEU A 106 -3.41 -7.32 11.07
C LEU A 106 -3.71 -7.87 9.67
N ALA A 107 -4.52 -7.16 8.89
CA ALA A 107 -4.81 -7.54 7.53
C ALA A 107 -3.57 -7.50 6.64
N GLU A 108 -2.76 -6.45 6.77
CA GLU A 108 -1.48 -6.33 6.07
C GLU A 108 -0.59 -7.52 6.37
N LEU A 109 -0.42 -7.84 7.66
CA LEU A 109 0.36 -8.97 8.08
C LEU A 109 -0.13 -10.29 7.47
N ILE A 110 -1.45 -10.50 7.42
CA ILE A 110 -2.05 -11.72 6.86
C ILE A 110 -1.87 -11.80 5.34
N LEU A 111 -1.78 -10.67 4.64
CA LEU A 111 -1.54 -10.64 3.19
C LEU A 111 -0.06 -10.74 2.86
N GLU A 112 0.76 -9.90 3.50
CA GLU A 112 2.17 -9.72 3.20
C GLU A 112 3.01 -10.94 3.63
N ALA A 113 2.76 -11.53 4.81
CA ALA A 113 3.59 -12.65 5.26
C ALA A 113 3.50 -13.89 4.34
N PRO A 114 2.30 -14.36 3.93
CA PRO A 114 2.21 -15.42 2.92
C PRO A 114 2.77 -15.00 1.56
N TRP A 115 2.61 -13.73 1.18
CA TRP A 115 3.12 -13.23 -0.09
C TRP A 115 4.65 -13.20 -0.12
N ALA A 116 5.31 -12.77 0.95
CA ALA A 116 6.76 -12.82 1.10
C ALA A 116 7.30 -14.26 0.98
N LEU A 117 6.58 -15.24 1.55
CA LEU A 117 6.96 -16.67 1.46
C LEU A 117 6.89 -17.24 0.03
N THR A 118 6.20 -16.59 -0.90
CA THR A 118 6.15 -17.05 -2.31
C THR A 118 7.49 -16.89 -3.03
N GLY A 119 8.39 -16.03 -2.54
CA GLY A 119 9.65 -15.73 -3.21
C GLY A 119 9.48 -14.95 -4.50
N THR A 120 8.39 -14.20 -4.64
CA THR A 120 8.18 -13.25 -5.75
C THR A 120 9.09 -12.04 -5.65
N TYR A 121 9.38 -11.59 -4.43
CA TYR A 121 10.41 -10.61 -4.12
C TYR A 121 10.97 -10.87 -2.72
N ARG A 122 11.98 -10.08 -2.36
CA ARG A 122 12.38 -9.85 -0.97
C ARG A 122 12.61 -8.37 -0.73
N TRP A 123 12.53 -7.97 0.53
CA TRP A 123 13.04 -6.69 0.98
C TRP A 123 14.58 -6.66 0.88
N ARG A 124 15.12 -5.56 0.36
CA ARG A 124 16.58 -5.29 0.30
C ARG A 124 17.09 -4.76 1.64
N VAL A 125 16.23 -4.05 2.35
CA VAL A 125 16.51 -3.44 3.65
C VAL A 125 15.96 -4.31 4.76
N GLY A 126 16.65 -4.36 5.89
CA GLY A 126 16.21 -5.14 7.05
C GLY A 126 16.99 -4.82 8.32
N GLY A 127 16.48 -5.24 9.46
CA GLY A 127 17.07 -4.96 10.77
C GLY A 127 16.35 -5.65 11.93
N SER A 128 16.53 -5.10 13.14
CA SER A 128 15.93 -5.64 14.36
C SER A 128 14.42 -5.39 14.47
N TRP A 129 13.84 -4.59 13.58
CA TRP A 129 12.42 -4.23 13.55
C TRP A 129 11.68 -4.90 12.38
N ASP A 130 12.01 -6.16 12.13
CA ASP A 130 11.38 -6.94 11.07
C ASP A 130 10.67 -8.16 11.67
N LEU A 131 9.56 -8.52 11.04
CA LEU A 131 8.99 -9.85 11.22
C LEU A 131 9.87 -10.86 10.50
N PHE A 132 10.16 -11.97 11.16
CA PHE A 132 11.07 -13.00 10.64
C PHE A 132 12.49 -12.48 10.34
N ALA A 133 12.98 -11.54 11.16
CA ALA A 133 14.31 -10.97 11.04
C ALA A 133 15.39 -12.05 10.86
N GLY A 134 16.33 -11.80 9.93
CA GLY A 134 17.41 -12.72 9.59
C GLY A 134 17.05 -13.77 8.53
N HIS A 135 15.83 -13.78 8.02
CA HIS A 135 15.40 -14.62 6.90
C HIS A 135 15.12 -13.80 5.64
N TRP A 136 15.30 -14.39 4.46
CA TRP A 136 15.05 -13.70 3.18
C TRP A 136 13.61 -13.21 2.98
N TYR A 137 12.64 -13.82 3.68
CA TYR A 137 11.22 -13.47 3.66
C TYR A 137 10.82 -12.52 4.80
N HIS A 138 11.79 -11.84 5.43
CA HIS A 138 11.50 -10.86 6.46
C HIS A 138 10.62 -9.72 5.92
N VAL A 139 9.80 -9.17 6.81
CA VAL A 139 8.89 -8.06 6.50
C VAL A 139 9.17 -6.90 7.46
N PRO A 140 9.65 -5.74 7.00
CA PRO A 140 9.92 -4.61 7.86
C PRO A 140 8.64 -4.08 8.52
N LEU A 141 8.63 -3.92 9.84
CA LEU A 141 7.44 -3.46 10.57
C LEU A 141 7.02 -2.03 10.20
N PHE A 142 7.95 -1.22 9.71
CA PHE A 142 7.63 0.14 9.26
C PHE A 142 6.70 0.12 8.05
N GLU A 143 6.77 -0.90 7.19
CA GLU A 143 5.91 -1.00 6.02
C GLU A 143 4.46 -1.25 6.46
N ILE A 144 4.23 -2.24 7.32
CA ILE A 144 2.93 -2.55 7.92
C ILE A 144 2.34 -1.30 8.60
N ALA A 145 3.16 -0.58 9.36
CA ALA A 145 2.74 0.63 10.05
C ALA A 145 2.37 1.74 9.06
N LEU A 146 3.19 1.99 8.04
CA LEU A 146 2.94 3.02 7.03
C LEU A 146 1.68 2.73 6.22
N ALA A 147 1.52 1.50 5.71
CA ALA A 147 0.33 1.10 4.96
C ALA A 147 -0.93 1.29 5.81
N SER A 148 -0.89 0.80 7.06
CA SER A 148 -2.01 0.94 8.00
C SER A 148 -2.38 2.40 8.26
N ILE A 149 -1.40 3.27 8.52
CA ILE A 149 -1.64 4.68 8.83
C ILE A 149 -2.16 5.43 7.61
N VAL A 150 -1.46 5.33 6.48
CA VAL A 150 -1.74 6.14 5.28
C VAL A 150 -3.11 5.81 4.70
N PHE A 151 -3.52 4.53 4.68
CA PHE A 151 -4.81 4.15 4.14
C PHE A 151 -5.95 4.23 5.18
N SER A 152 -5.72 3.89 6.45
CA SER A 152 -6.80 3.87 7.44
C SER A 152 -7.20 5.26 7.93
N VAL A 153 -6.23 6.15 8.22
CA VAL A 153 -6.53 7.46 8.84
C VAL A 153 -7.50 8.27 7.97
N PRO A 154 -7.23 8.48 6.66
CA PRO A 154 -8.11 9.26 5.80
C PRO A 154 -9.48 8.60 5.64
N VAL A 155 -9.53 7.27 5.47
CA VAL A 155 -10.79 6.51 5.34
C VAL A 155 -11.65 6.67 6.59
N VAL A 156 -11.07 6.49 7.78
CA VAL A 156 -11.77 6.66 9.05
C VAL A 156 -12.30 8.08 9.20
N MET A 157 -11.47 9.09 8.96
CA MET A 157 -11.88 10.49 9.07
C MET A 157 -13.04 10.83 8.13
N LEU A 158 -12.96 10.39 6.88
CA LEU A 158 -13.98 10.64 5.85
C LEU A 158 -15.30 9.94 6.20
N LEU A 159 -15.25 8.64 6.50
CA LEU A 159 -16.42 7.83 6.78
C LEU A 159 -17.11 8.21 8.08
N TYR A 160 -16.32 8.35 9.16
CA TYR A 160 -16.87 8.69 10.46
C TYR A 160 -17.61 10.04 10.39
N ARG A 161 -17.03 11.03 9.69
CA ARG A 161 -17.68 12.33 9.47
C ARG A 161 -18.91 12.23 8.57
N ALA A 162 -18.83 11.45 7.49
CA ALA A 162 -19.94 11.24 6.56
C ALA A 162 -21.16 10.64 7.28
N GLN A 163 -20.95 9.58 8.06
CA GLN A 163 -22.01 8.90 8.82
C GLN A 163 -22.60 9.78 9.93
N ARG A 164 -21.77 10.51 10.68
CA ARG A 164 -22.24 11.41 11.74
C ARG A 164 -23.03 12.61 11.23
N LYS A 165 -22.74 13.06 10.00
CA LYS A 165 -23.41 14.20 9.37
C LYS A 165 -24.47 13.78 8.35
N GLU A 166 -24.78 12.48 8.25
CA GLU A 166 -25.73 11.92 7.27
C GLU A 166 -25.50 12.43 5.85
N THR A 167 -24.23 12.44 5.44
CA THR A 167 -23.78 12.97 4.15
C THR A 167 -22.92 11.95 3.43
N GLU A 168 -22.79 12.07 2.11
CA GLU A 168 -21.90 11.22 1.32
C GLU A 168 -20.42 11.42 1.70
N VAL A 169 -19.51 10.51 1.34
CA VAL A 169 -18.07 10.75 1.53
C VAL A 169 -17.56 11.89 0.65
N TRP A 170 -16.65 12.71 1.17
CA TRP A 170 -16.19 13.94 0.49
C TRP A 170 -15.75 13.75 -0.97
N PRO A 171 -14.94 12.73 -1.35
CA PRO A 171 -14.51 12.55 -2.74
C PRO A 171 -15.66 12.34 -3.72
N LEU A 172 -16.84 11.91 -3.24
CA LEU A 172 -17.99 11.60 -4.09
C LEU A 172 -19.11 12.63 -3.97
N ARG A 173 -18.97 13.63 -3.08
CA ARG A 173 -19.99 14.68 -2.90
C ARG A 173 -20.07 15.58 -4.13
N GLY A 174 -21.29 16.04 -4.43
CA GLY A 174 -21.53 17.15 -5.35
C GLY A 174 -21.64 16.78 -6.82
N SER A 175 -21.55 15.49 -7.18
CA SER A 175 -21.81 15.03 -8.54
C SER A 175 -22.55 13.70 -8.56
N SER A 176 -23.56 13.60 -9.43
CA SER A 176 -24.24 12.34 -9.76
C SER A 176 -23.59 11.62 -10.95
N SER A 177 -22.66 12.27 -11.67
CA SER A 177 -21.99 11.69 -12.83
C SER A 177 -21.03 10.59 -12.41
N THR A 178 -21.26 9.37 -12.92
CA THR A 178 -20.40 8.22 -12.67
C THR A 178 -18.94 8.50 -13.06
N GLY A 179 -18.70 9.17 -14.19
CA GLY A 179 -17.35 9.49 -14.65
C GLY A 179 -16.60 10.42 -13.71
N LEU A 180 -17.24 11.51 -13.25
CA LEU A 180 -16.62 12.45 -12.31
C LEU A 180 -16.34 11.78 -10.95
N ARG A 181 -17.22 10.89 -10.51
CA ARG A 181 -17.04 10.13 -9.27
C ARG A 181 -15.89 9.12 -9.37
N LEU A 182 -15.73 8.46 -10.52
CA LEU A 182 -14.57 7.58 -10.77
C LEU A 182 -13.27 8.37 -10.80
N LEU A 183 -13.24 9.53 -11.45
CA LEU A 183 -12.07 10.42 -11.47
C LEU A 183 -11.69 10.91 -10.08
N ALA A 184 -12.68 11.33 -9.28
CA ALA A 184 -12.45 11.80 -7.92
C ALA A 184 -11.96 10.68 -6.99
N ALA A 185 -12.53 9.49 -7.08
CA ALA A 185 -12.06 8.32 -6.34
C ALA A 185 -10.64 7.92 -6.76
N SER A 186 -10.34 7.95 -8.07
CA SER A 186 -9.00 7.64 -8.60
C SER A 186 -7.96 8.66 -8.16
N GLY A 187 -8.29 9.95 -8.17
CA GLY A 187 -7.41 11.00 -7.67
C GLY A 187 -7.13 10.84 -6.17
N PHE A 188 -8.16 10.47 -5.39
CA PHE A 188 -8.02 10.21 -3.96
C PHE A 188 -7.10 9.01 -3.68
N THR A 189 -7.32 7.86 -4.32
CA THR A 189 -6.49 6.66 -4.12
C THR A 189 -5.07 6.86 -4.61
N GLN A 190 -4.86 7.56 -5.73
CA GLN A 190 -3.52 7.89 -6.22
C GLN A 190 -2.79 8.83 -5.26
N ALA A 191 -3.47 9.84 -4.70
CA ALA A 191 -2.85 10.72 -3.72
C ALA A 191 -2.41 9.96 -2.46
N LEU A 192 -3.24 9.05 -1.94
CA LEU A 192 -2.86 8.19 -0.81
C LEU A 192 -1.69 7.28 -1.18
N THR A 193 -1.71 6.69 -2.37
CA THR A 193 -0.65 5.82 -2.86
C THR A 193 0.68 6.56 -3.00
N VAL A 194 0.67 7.78 -3.55
CA VAL A 194 1.89 8.60 -3.63
C VAL A 194 2.43 8.90 -2.24
N VAL A 195 1.59 9.27 -1.28
CA VAL A 195 2.01 9.50 0.12
C VAL A 195 2.62 8.23 0.72
N TYR A 196 1.99 7.08 0.50
CA TYR A 196 2.47 5.79 0.98
C TYR A 196 3.83 5.44 0.38
N LEU A 197 3.93 5.39 -0.96
CA LEU A 197 5.14 4.97 -1.66
C LEU A 197 6.31 5.93 -1.44
N PHE A 198 6.05 7.23 -1.36
CA PHE A 198 7.08 8.21 -1.03
C PHE A 198 7.57 8.02 0.40
N SER A 199 6.67 7.87 1.38
CA SER A 199 7.06 7.61 2.77
C SER A 199 7.84 6.29 2.91
N LEU A 200 7.44 5.28 2.15
CA LEU A 200 8.13 3.99 2.11
C LEU A 200 9.53 4.14 1.51
N SER A 201 9.67 4.84 0.40
CA SER A 201 10.97 5.05 -0.24
C SER A 201 11.91 5.87 0.65
N VAL A 202 11.39 6.84 1.41
CA VAL A 202 12.15 7.53 2.47
C VAL A 202 12.61 6.52 3.53
N ALA A 203 11.71 5.70 4.06
CA ALA A 203 12.06 4.72 5.10
C ALA A 203 13.13 3.72 4.62
N VAL A 204 13.02 3.25 3.37
CA VAL A 204 14.01 2.40 2.71
C VAL A 204 15.37 3.10 2.62
N ALA A 205 15.42 4.36 2.19
CA ALA A 205 16.67 5.10 2.03
C ALA A 205 17.45 5.29 3.34
N PHE A 206 16.76 5.28 4.49
CA PHE A 206 17.38 5.36 5.82
C PHE A 206 17.57 4.00 6.50
N SER A 207 17.20 2.91 5.84
CA SER A 207 17.32 1.56 6.39
C SER A 207 18.58 0.87 5.87
N PRO A 208 19.29 0.10 6.72
CA PRO A 208 20.49 -0.61 6.29
C PRO A 208 20.13 -1.73 5.30
N VAL A 209 20.97 -1.89 4.29
CA VAL A 209 20.89 -3.02 3.37
C VAL A 209 21.22 -4.30 4.12
N HIS A 210 20.37 -5.31 3.98
CA HIS A 210 20.57 -6.61 4.59
C HIS A 210 20.32 -7.73 3.57
N VAL A 211 21.26 -8.69 3.51
CA VAL A 211 21.13 -9.89 2.70
C VAL A 211 21.26 -11.09 3.62
N PRO A 212 20.14 -11.72 4.00
CA PRO A 212 20.13 -12.93 4.82
C PRO A 212 20.94 -14.07 4.21
N ALA A 213 21.58 -14.88 5.05
CA ALA A 213 22.41 -16.00 4.60
C ALA A 213 21.59 -17.11 3.89
N ASP A 214 20.30 -17.20 4.20
CA ASP A 214 19.36 -18.15 3.58
C ASP A 214 18.71 -17.62 2.30
N THR A 215 19.18 -16.48 1.76
CA THR A 215 18.63 -15.88 0.54
C THR A 215 18.79 -16.81 -0.67
N PRO A 216 17.68 -17.21 -1.33
CA PRO A 216 17.75 -18.05 -2.51
C PRO A 216 18.49 -17.36 -3.66
N PRO A 217 19.22 -18.09 -4.52
CA PRO A 217 20.01 -17.49 -5.59
C PRO A 217 19.20 -16.61 -6.55
N TYR A 218 17.91 -16.91 -6.75
CA TYR A 218 17.02 -16.18 -7.65
C TYR A 218 16.48 -14.86 -7.08
N LEU A 219 16.79 -14.56 -5.81
CA LEU A 219 16.53 -13.30 -5.13
C LEU A 219 17.83 -12.56 -4.75
N LEU A 220 18.98 -13.02 -5.24
CA LEU A 220 20.21 -12.25 -5.14
C LEU A 220 20.19 -11.11 -6.17
N PRO A 221 20.81 -9.95 -5.87
CA PRO A 221 20.92 -8.84 -6.81
C PRO A 221 21.63 -9.24 -8.11
#